data_AF-A0A931CHP7-F1
#
_entry.id   AF-A0A931CHP7-F1
#
_cell.length_a   1.000
_cell.length_b   1.000
_cell.length_c   1.000
_cell.angle_alpha   90.00
_cell.angle_beta   90.00
_cell.angle_gamma   90.00
#
_symmetry.space_group_name_H-M   'P 1'
#
loop_
_entity.id
_entity.type
_entity.pdbx_description
1 polymer ?
#
loop_
_entity_poly.entity_id
_entity_poly.type
_entity_poly.pdbx_seq_one_letter_code
_entity_poly.pdbx_strand_id
1 'polypeptide(L)'
;MSWLAEHYVLTTGQIATALFPSLRAARLRLAVLHSLQAVTRFVDVTTGDRQYLYTLGPLGAVPYPTQYNDPLRTDGRDRRSSVERTERIIGSRRLPHLLGTNQLFVDLHAYTRTNPNARLARWWSEQHATAVYAAVAAATDGPGIRPDGHGVWEAGGRQVGFFLEHDNGTETIGTVLRKLREYNSLAIAGGPRYPVLLRVPGRRREQHLLDVLDGARLAIPVATGIHTEHAAGPAWTLTHDPGLRRWLHELPSDHGPDNPVTNPHRFPDDAGEQ
;
A
#
# COMPACT_ATOMS: atom_id res chain seq x y z
N MET A 1 -15.87 -4.33 1.57
CA MET A 1 -15.86 -5.09 0.31
C MET A 1 -14.92 -4.43 -0.70
N SER A 2 -15.05 -3.13 -0.96
CA SER A 2 -14.09 -2.35 -1.77
C SER A 2 -12.62 -2.61 -1.42
N TRP A 3 -12.25 -2.69 -0.14
CA TRP A 3 -10.87 -3.01 0.26
C TRP A 3 -10.40 -4.40 -0.18
N LEU A 4 -11.28 -5.41 -0.19
CA LEU A 4 -10.92 -6.73 -0.72
C LEU A 4 -10.86 -6.71 -2.25
N ALA A 5 -11.61 -5.84 -2.91
CA ALA A 5 -11.50 -5.61 -4.35
C ALA A 5 -10.15 -4.98 -4.70
N GLU A 6 -9.75 -3.96 -3.95
CA GLU A 6 -8.52 -3.19 -4.17
C GLU A 6 -7.27 -3.96 -3.71
N HIS A 7 -7.27 -4.52 -2.49
CA HIS A 7 -6.08 -5.09 -1.83
C HIS A 7 -6.05 -6.62 -1.80
N TYR A 8 -7.02 -7.25 -2.47
CA TYR A 8 -7.13 -8.68 -2.73
C TYR A 8 -7.43 -9.57 -1.50
N VAL A 9 -6.56 -9.54 -0.49
CA VAL A 9 -6.65 -10.42 0.69
C VAL A 9 -6.33 -9.66 1.98
N LEU A 10 -7.11 -9.93 3.03
CA LEU A 10 -6.86 -9.42 4.37
C LEU A 10 -7.08 -10.53 5.40
N THR A 11 -6.34 -10.47 6.51
CA THR A 11 -6.59 -11.38 7.64
C THR A 11 -7.82 -10.97 8.43
N THR A 12 -8.36 -11.89 9.23
CA THR A 12 -9.41 -11.57 10.21
C THR A 12 -8.97 -10.44 11.14
N GLY A 13 -7.71 -10.44 11.58
CA GLY A 13 -7.14 -9.42 12.47
C GLY A 13 -7.11 -8.06 11.80
N GLN A 14 -6.62 -7.98 10.57
CA GLN A 14 -6.58 -6.75 9.79
C GLN A 14 -7.98 -6.13 9.60
N ILE A 15 -8.95 -6.95 9.19
CA ILE A 15 -10.34 -6.52 9.03
C ILE A 15 -10.91 -6.02 10.36
N ALA A 16 -10.68 -6.76 11.45
CA ALA A 16 -11.18 -6.40 12.77
C ALA A 16 -10.62 -5.06 13.25
N THR A 17 -9.30 -4.89 13.19
CA THR A 17 -8.58 -3.69 13.60
C THR A 17 -9.07 -2.45 12.85
N ALA A 18 -9.19 -2.54 11.52
CA ALA A 18 -9.60 -1.39 10.73
C ALA A 18 -11.10 -1.09 10.82
N LEU A 19 -11.98 -2.09 10.78
CA LEU A 19 -13.41 -1.87 10.44
C LEU A 19 -14.41 -2.20 11.55
N PHE A 20 -13.98 -2.83 12.64
CA PHE A 20 -14.90 -3.30 13.68
C PHE A 20 -14.51 -2.77 15.08
N PRO A 21 -15.47 -2.67 16.01
CA PRO A 21 -15.17 -2.31 17.40
C PRO A 21 -14.50 -3.45 18.18
N SER A 22 -14.59 -4.69 17.70
CA SER A 22 -13.93 -5.84 18.31
C SER A 22 -13.74 -6.99 17.31
N LEU A 23 -12.79 -7.87 17.62
CA LEU A 23 -12.56 -9.11 16.87
C LEU A 23 -13.79 -10.02 16.85
N ARG A 24 -14.57 -10.07 17.94
CA ARG A 24 -15.81 -10.86 18.01
C ARG A 24 -16.84 -10.34 17.01
N ALA A 25 -17.07 -9.02 16.99
CA ALA A 25 -18.01 -8.41 16.04
C ALA A 25 -17.59 -8.66 14.59
N ALA A 26 -16.29 -8.53 14.29
CA ALA A 26 -15.75 -8.83 12.97
C ALA A 26 -16.01 -10.28 12.55
N ARG A 27 -15.69 -11.25 13.42
CA ARG A 27 -15.90 -12.68 13.14
C ARG A 27 -17.36 -13.02 12.87
N LEU A 28 -18.30 -12.49 13.67
CA LEU A 28 -19.73 -12.69 13.45
C LEU A 28 -20.18 -12.12 12.09
N ARG A 29 -19.78 -10.89 11.77
CA ARG A 29 -20.13 -10.28 10.48
C ARG A 29 -19.51 -11.02 9.29
N LEU A 30 -18.24 -11.43 9.42
CA LEU A 30 -17.54 -12.17 8.37
C LEU A 30 -18.15 -13.57 8.14
N ALA A 31 -18.64 -14.23 9.20
CA ALA A 31 -19.37 -15.49 9.05
C ALA A 31 -20.66 -15.32 8.23
N VAL A 32 -21.42 -14.24 8.49
CA VAL A 32 -22.62 -13.90 7.70
C VAL A 32 -22.26 -13.55 6.25
N LEU A 33 -21.23 -12.73 6.03
CA LEU A 33 -20.80 -12.39 4.67
C LEU A 33 -20.30 -13.63 3.90
N HIS A 34 -19.67 -14.57 4.59
CA HIS A 34 -19.24 -15.83 4.02
C HIS A 34 -20.43 -16.73 3.65
N SER A 35 -21.44 -16.87 4.52
CA SER A 35 -22.65 -17.65 4.20
C SER A 35 -23.44 -17.07 3.03
N LEU A 36 -23.34 -15.75 2.82
CA LEU A 36 -23.94 -15.05 1.68
C LEU A 36 -23.03 -15.05 0.43
N GLN A 37 -21.91 -15.77 0.43
CA GLN A 37 -20.93 -15.80 -0.67
C GLN A 37 -20.39 -14.42 -1.08
N ALA A 38 -20.53 -13.42 -0.19
CA ALA A 38 -19.96 -12.10 -0.39
C ALA A 38 -18.44 -12.16 -0.21
N VAL A 39 -17.94 -12.95 0.74
CA VAL A 39 -16.52 -13.22 0.94
C VAL A 39 -16.24 -14.71 0.89
N THR A 40 -15.05 -15.09 0.44
CA THR A 40 -14.50 -16.44 0.62
C THR A 40 -13.47 -16.39 1.73
N ARG A 41 -13.35 -17.46 2.52
CA ARG A 41 -12.33 -17.56 3.57
C ARG A 41 -11.44 -18.77 3.35
N PHE A 42 -10.17 -18.63 3.72
CA PHE A 42 -9.16 -19.67 3.65
C PHE A 42 -8.36 -19.70 4.95
N VAL A 43 -7.85 -20.87 5.33
CA VAL A 43 -6.96 -20.97 6.48
C VAL A 43 -5.56 -20.59 6.03
N ASP A 44 -4.92 -19.68 6.76
CA ASP A 44 -3.50 -19.44 6.63
C ASP A 44 -2.73 -20.66 7.17
N VAL A 45 -2.11 -21.40 6.26
CA VAL A 45 -1.31 -22.59 6.58
C VAL A 45 0.14 -22.23 6.92
N THR A 46 0.52 -20.95 6.79
CA THR A 46 1.91 -20.49 6.97
C THR A 46 2.20 -20.05 8.41
N THR A 47 1.19 -19.60 9.16
CA THR A 47 1.38 -18.96 10.48
C THR A 47 1.10 -19.85 11.69
N GLY A 48 0.73 -21.13 11.50
CA GLY A 48 0.49 -22.10 12.60
C GLY A 48 -0.74 -21.82 13.48
N ASP A 49 -1.17 -20.56 13.58
CA ASP A 49 -2.35 -20.07 14.31
C ASP A 49 -3.68 -20.31 13.56
N ARG A 50 -3.61 -20.79 12.31
CA ARG A 50 -4.74 -21.10 11.43
C ARG A 50 -5.71 -19.93 11.27
N GLN A 51 -5.20 -18.69 11.30
CA GLN A 51 -6.03 -17.51 11.07
C GLN A 51 -6.76 -17.57 9.72
N TYR A 52 -7.98 -17.04 9.64
CA TYR A 52 -8.68 -16.94 8.37
C TYR A 52 -8.22 -15.71 7.57
N LEU A 53 -7.92 -15.95 6.30
CA LEU A 53 -7.72 -14.97 5.24
C LEU A 53 -9.04 -14.81 4.49
N TYR A 54 -9.38 -13.59 4.11
CA TYR A 54 -10.62 -13.28 3.38
C TYR A 54 -10.31 -12.63 2.03
N THR A 55 -11.03 -13.06 1.00
CA THR A 55 -11.07 -12.45 -0.34
C THR A 55 -12.52 -12.22 -0.77
N LEU A 56 -12.74 -11.51 -1.88
CA LEU A 56 -14.07 -11.41 -2.46
C LEU A 56 -14.59 -12.79 -2.89
N GLY A 57 -15.78 -13.12 -2.41
CA GLY A 57 -16.54 -14.27 -2.87
C GLY A 57 -17.27 -13.97 -4.18
N PRO A 58 -17.89 -14.98 -4.81
CA PRO A 58 -18.55 -14.83 -6.10
C PRO A 58 -19.55 -13.68 -6.16
N LEU A 59 -20.43 -13.56 -5.16
CA LEU A 59 -21.44 -12.48 -5.12
C LEU A 59 -20.85 -11.14 -4.71
N GLY A 60 -19.77 -11.14 -3.92
CA GLY A 60 -19.09 -9.91 -3.53
C GLY A 60 -18.25 -9.29 -4.64
N ALA A 61 -17.86 -10.06 -5.66
CA ALA A 61 -17.11 -9.59 -6.81
C ALA A 61 -17.98 -8.85 -7.85
N VAL A 62 -19.26 -9.19 -7.95
CA VAL A 62 -20.22 -8.59 -8.91
C VAL A 62 -20.22 -7.05 -8.88
N PRO A 63 -20.30 -6.37 -7.72
CA PRO A 63 -20.31 -4.90 -7.69
C PRO A 63 -18.94 -4.26 -7.92
N TYR A 64 -17.86 -5.04 -8.03
CA TYR A 64 -16.50 -4.55 -8.26
C TYR A 64 -15.89 -5.23 -9.51
N PRO A 65 -16.46 -4.99 -10.70
CA PRO A 65 -15.91 -5.52 -11.94
C PRO A 65 -14.54 -4.91 -12.15
N THR A 66 -13.49 -5.71 -11.96
CA THR A 66 -12.15 -5.36 -12.41
C THR A 66 -11.91 -6.01 -13.77
N GLN A 67 -10.88 -5.56 -14.50
CA GLN A 67 -10.37 -6.27 -15.68
C GLN A 67 -10.14 -7.78 -15.45
N TYR A 68 -10.06 -8.20 -14.19
CA TYR A 68 -9.85 -9.58 -13.76
C TYR A 68 -11.11 -10.30 -13.25
N ASN A 69 -12.20 -9.59 -12.91
CA ASN A 69 -13.41 -10.14 -12.30
C ASN A 69 -14.72 -9.73 -13.02
N ASP A 70 -14.68 -8.99 -14.13
CA ASP A 70 -15.87 -8.54 -14.87
C ASP A 70 -16.58 -9.66 -15.66
N PRO A 71 -17.79 -10.10 -15.29
CA PRO A 71 -18.50 -11.20 -15.95
C PRO A 71 -18.94 -10.89 -17.40
N LEU A 72 -18.81 -9.64 -17.88
CA LEU A 72 -19.30 -9.21 -19.20
C LEU A 72 -18.20 -9.11 -20.28
N ARG A 73 -16.95 -9.49 -19.99
CA ARG A 73 -15.86 -9.45 -20.97
C ARG A 73 -15.97 -10.56 -22.01
N THR A 74 -15.88 -10.17 -23.28
CA THR A 74 -15.93 -11.03 -24.48
C THR A 74 -14.56 -11.52 -24.96
N ASP A 75 -13.45 -11.20 -24.29
CA ASP A 75 -12.09 -11.55 -24.71
C ASP A 75 -11.65 -12.96 -24.26
N GLY A 76 -12.38 -13.98 -24.71
CA GLY A 76 -11.93 -15.34 -25.10
C GLY A 76 -10.92 -16.16 -24.26
N ARG A 77 -10.46 -15.72 -23.09
CA ARG A 77 -9.52 -16.45 -22.24
C ARG A 77 -10.28 -17.04 -21.06
N ASP A 78 -10.25 -18.36 -20.91
CA ASP A 78 -10.79 -19.02 -19.72
C ASP A 78 -10.22 -18.36 -18.46
N ARG A 79 -11.11 -17.71 -17.72
CA ARG A 79 -10.76 -16.91 -16.55
C ARG A 79 -10.44 -17.85 -15.41
N ARG A 80 -9.31 -17.59 -14.75
CA ARG A 80 -9.09 -18.16 -13.43
C ARG A 80 -10.09 -17.53 -12.47
N SER A 81 -10.81 -18.36 -11.72
CA SER A 81 -11.67 -17.91 -10.64
C SER A 81 -10.87 -17.14 -9.58
N SER A 82 -11.55 -16.27 -8.82
CA SER A 82 -10.95 -15.60 -7.65
C SER A 82 -10.38 -16.63 -6.66
N VAL A 83 -10.94 -17.85 -6.63
CA VAL A 83 -10.46 -18.98 -5.83
C VAL A 83 -9.08 -19.47 -6.31
N GLU A 84 -8.90 -19.79 -7.60
CA GLU A 84 -7.61 -20.28 -8.14
C GLU A 84 -6.49 -19.24 -8.07
N ARG A 85 -6.83 -17.95 -8.09
CA ARG A 85 -5.85 -16.88 -7.84
C ARG A 85 -5.46 -16.86 -6.36
N THR A 86 -6.42 -17.09 -5.46
CA THR A 86 -6.22 -17.05 -4.01
C THR A 86 -5.38 -18.23 -3.55
N GLU A 87 -5.65 -19.43 -4.05
CA GLU A 87 -4.88 -20.64 -3.74
C GLU A 87 -3.40 -20.49 -4.07
N ARG A 88 -3.09 -19.89 -5.23
CA ARG A 88 -1.69 -19.62 -5.62
C ARG A 88 -1.00 -18.64 -4.67
N ILE A 89 -1.73 -17.66 -4.14
CA ILE A 89 -1.17 -16.67 -3.23
C ILE A 89 -0.94 -17.30 -1.85
N ILE A 90 -1.90 -18.07 -1.32
CA ILE A 90 -1.86 -18.65 0.02
C ILE A 90 -0.63 -19.54 0.24
N GLY A 91 -0.19 -20.28 -0.78
CA GLY A 91 1.01 -21.11 -0.71
C GLY A 91 2.32 -20.41 -1.12
N SER A 92 2.28 -19.13 -1.48
CA SER A 92 3.43 -18.42 -2.05
C SER A 92 4.13 -17.50 -1.04
N ARG A 93 5.40 -17.21 -1.31
CA ARG A 93 6.16 -16.16 -0.60
C ARG A 93 5.55 -14.75 -0.76
N ARG A 94 4.57 -14.56 -1.64
CA ARG A 94 3.87 -13.29 -1.85
C ARG A 94 2.85 -12.99 -0.76
N LEU A 95 2.29 -14.00 -0.09
CA LEU A 95 1.27 -13.77 0.93
C LEU A 95 1.80 -12.94 2.11
N PRO A 96 2.93 -13.30 2.77
CA PRO A 96 3.47 -12.49 3.86
C PRO A 96 3.76 -11.05 3.46
N HIS A 97 4.29 -10.85 2.24
CA HIS A 97 4.54 -9.53 1.67
C HIS A 97 3.26 -8.72 1.50
N LEU A 98 2.24 -9.29 0.86
CA LEU A 98 0.96 -8.61 0.64
C LEU A 98 0.26 -8.28 1.96
N LEU A 99 0.27 -9.20 2.93
CA LEU A 99 -0.30 -8.94 4.25
C LEU A 99 0.48 -7.86 5.00
N GLY A 100 1.82 -7.87 4.93
CA GLY A 100 2.68 -6.88 5.56
C GLY A 100 2.51 -5.48 4.96
N THR A 101 2.40 -5.38 3.63
CA THR A 101 2.05 -4.14 2.93
C THR A 101 0.69 -3.62 3.38
N ASN A 102 -0.33 -4.47 3.41
CA ASN A 102 -1.68 -4.08 3.83
C ASN A 102 -1.73 -3.68 5.31
N GLN A 103 -0.87 -4.25 6.16
CA GLN A 103 -0.85 -3.95 7.59
C GLN A 103 -0.56 -2.47 7.86
N LEU A 104 0.36 -1.84 7.12
CA LEU A 104 0.68 -0.42 7.31
C LEU A 104 -0.56 0.46 7.15
N PHE A 105 -1.34 0.24 6.09
CA PHE A 105 -2.54 1.02 5.81
C PHE A 105 -3.70 0.68 6.75
N VAL A 106 -3.81 -0.59 7.16
CA VAL A 106 -4.75 -1.02 8.21
C VAL A 106 -4.47 -0.28 9.51
N ASP A 107 -3.21 -0.16 9.91
CA ASP A 107 -2.80 0.55 11.12
C ASP A 107 -3.07 2.05 11.01
N LEU A 108 -2.76 2.67 9.85
CA LEU A 108 -3.11 4.07 9.58
C LEU A 108 -4.63 4.31 9.66
N HIS A 109 -5.45 3.43 9.06
CA HIS A 109 -6.89 3.57 9.14
C HIS A 109 -7.43 3.30 10.55
N ALA A 110 -6.85 2.37 11.29
CA ALA A 110 -7.23 2.15 12.69
C ALA A 110 -6.91 3.38 13.55
N TYR A 111 -5.79 4.06 13.27
CA TYR A 111 -5.41 5.30 13.95
C TYR A 111 -6.43 6.43 13.77
N THR A 112 -7.06 6.56 12.59
CA THR A 112 -8.09 7.61 12.35
C THR A 112 -9.33 7.44 13.23
N ARG A 113 -9.60 6.22 13.70
CA ARG A 113 -10.77 5.92 14.54
C ARG A 113 -10.64 6.47 15.95
N THR A 114 -9.42 6.68 16.43
CA THR A 114 -9.13 7.26 17.75
C THR A 114 -8.53 8.65 17.66
N ASN A 115 -8.21 9.13 16.46
CA ASN A 115 -7.62 10.44 16.19
C ASN A 115 -8.43 11.15 15.10
N PRO A 116 -9.44 11.97 15.45
CA PRO A 116 -10.35 12.57 14.48
C PRO A 116 -9.68 13.56 13.53
N ASN A 117 -8.51 14.09 13.89
CA ASN A 117 -7.72 15.00 13.05
C ASN A 117 -6.80 14.27 12.06
N ALA A 118 -6.93 12.95 11.94
CA ALA A 118 -6.14 12.13 11.05
C ALA A 118 -7.03 11.41 10.03
N ARG A 119 -6.59 11.36 8.77
CA ARG A 119 -7.34 10.72 7.68
C ARG A 119 -6.39 9.97 6.75
N LEU A 120 -6.77 8.75 6.39
CA LEU A 120 -6.21 8.05 5.24
C LEU A 120 -7.07 8.39 4.02
N ALA A 121 -6.70 9.45 3.31
CA ALA A 121 -7.49 10.02 2.22
C ALA A 121 -7.45 9.16 0.95
N ARG A 122 -6.35 8.41 0.75
CA ARG A 122 -6.18 7.48 -0.37
C ARG A 122 -5.42 6.24 0.08
N TRP A 123 -5.82 5.08 -0.45
CA TRP A 123 -5.06 3.84 -0.39
C TRP A 123 -5.25 3.08 -1.70
N TRP A 124 -4.17 2.93 -2.45
CA TRP A 124 -4.10 2.13 -3.67
C TRP A 124 -3.18 0.93 -3.48
N SER A 125 -3.58 -0.18 -4.08
CA SER A 125 -2.77 -1.39 -4.24
C SER A 125 -1.61 -1.19 -5.21
N GLU A 126 -0.65 -2.13 -5.20
CA GLU A 126 0.41 -2.24 -6.20
C GLU A 126 -0.13 -2.15 -7.64
N GLN A 127 -1.19 -2.92 -7.93
CA GLN A 127 -1.76 -2.98 -9.28
C GLN A 127 -2.34 -1.64 -9.72
N HIS A 128 -3.11 -1.00 -8.84
CA HIS A 128 -3.74 0.28 -9.13
C HIS A 128 -2.68 1.38 -9.29
N ALA A 129 -1.76 1.51 -8.32
CA ALA A 129 -0.71 2.51 -8.38
C ALA A 129 0.20 2.32 -9.62
N THR A 130 0.61 1.08 -9.92
CA THR A 130 1.39 0.77 -11.13
C THR A 130 0.65 1.19 -12.40
N ALA A 131 -0.66 0.87 -12.49
CA ALA A 131 -1.45 1.23 -13.67
C ALA A 131 -1.59 2.75 -13.85
N VAL A 132 -1.80 3.49 -12.76
CA VAL A 132 -1.91 4.95 -12.76
C VAL A 132 -0.62 5.61 -13.25
N TYR A 133 0.53 5.19 -12.76
CA TYR A 133 1.81 5.81 -13.12
C TYR A 133 2.47 5.21 -14.39
N ALA A 134 1.88 4.18 -14.99
CA ALA A 134 2.35 3.63 -16.26
C ALA A 134 2.26 4.63 -17.41
N ALA A 135 1.26 5.52 -17.40
CA ALA A 135 1.11 6.56 -18.41
C ALA A 135 2.30 7.53 -18.43
N VAL A 136 2.84 7.87 -17.25
CA VAL A 136 3.99 8.77 -17.13
C VAL A 136 5.23 8.12 -17.73
N ALA A 137 5.47 6.85 -17.39
CA ALA A 137 6.58 6.08 -17.94
C ALA A 137 6.51 5.99 -19.48
N ALA A 138 5.32 5.76 -20.04
CA ALA A 138 5.09 5.75 -21.47
C ALA A 138 5.32 7.14 -22.12
N ALA A 139 4.88 8.21 -21.47
CA ALA A 139 5.02 9.57 -21.98
C ALA A 139 6.48 10.07 -22.01
N THR A 140 7.34 9.54 -21.14
CA THR A 140 8.74 9.98 -21.02
C THR A 140 9.76 8.96 -21.49
N ASP A 141 9.33 7.86 -22.12
CA ASP A 141 10.19 6.69 -22.45
C ASP A 141 11.06 6.26 -21.25
N GLY A 142 10.48 6.35 -20.05
CA GLY A 142 11.14 6.11 -18.77
C GLY A 142 10.74 4.76 -18.17
N PRO A 143 11.45 4.29 -17.13
CA PRO A 143 11.04 3.08 -16.43
C PRO A 143 9.76 3.32 -15.62
N GLY A 144 8.85 2.35 -15.63
CA GLY A 144 7.66 2.38 -14.79
C GLY A 144 7.96 2.01 -13.33
N ILE A 145 7.29 2.68 -12.40
CA ILE A 145 7.35 2.34 -10.98
C ILE A 145 6.35 1.21 -10.64
N ARG A 146 6.66 0.46 -9.59
CA ARG A 146 5.80 -0.62 -9.06
C ARG A 146 5.79 -0.59 -7.52
N PRO A 147 5.16 0.41 -6.91
CA PRO A 147 5.05 0.49 -5.46
C PRO A 147 4.23 -0.67 -4.93
N ASP A 148 4.57 -1.17 -3.74
CA ASP A 148 3.75 -2.19 -3.07
C ASP A 148 2.38 -1.60 -2.65
N GLY A 149 2.36 -0.30 -2.37
CA GLY A 149 1.13 0.47 -2.17
C GLY A 149 1.38 1.98 -2.29
N HIS A 150 0.31 2.73 -2.48
CA HIS A 150 0.33 4.19 -2.48
C HIS A 150 -0.72 4.72 -1.52
N GLY A 151 -0.38 5.77 -0.77
CA GLY A 151 -1.33 6.41 0.13
C GLY A 151 -1.24 7.92 0.10
N VAL A 152 -2.30 8.55 0.59
CA VAL A 152 -2.32 9.96 0.99
C VAL A 152 -2.78 10.01 2.42
N TRP A 153 -1.89 10.47 3.29
CA TRP A 153 -2.11 10.59 4.73
C TRP A 153 -2.25 12.04 5.13
N GLU A 154 -3.23 12.31 5.97
CA GLU A 154 -3.47 13.63 6.54
C GLU A 154 -3.43 13.57 8.05
N ALA A 155 -2.66 14.45 8.65
CA ALA A 155 -2.64 14.70 10.09
C ALA A 155 -1.91 16.02 10.35
N GLY A 156 -2.20 16.67 11.47
CA GLY A 156 -1.50 17.91 11.86
C GLY A 156 -1.63 19.05 10.85
N GLY A 157 -2.76 19.11 10.14
CA GLY A 157 -3.01 20.11 9.08
C GLY A 157 -2.13 19.93 7.83
N ARG A 158 -1.46 18.79 7.68
CA ARG A 158 -0.59 18.48 6.54
C ARG A 158 -1.11 17.26 5.80
N GLN A 159 -0.91 17.27 4.49
CA GLN A 159 -1.18 16.16 3.60
C GLN A 159 0.14 15.63 3.04
N VAL A 160 0.31 14.31 3.08
CA VAL A 160 1.49 13.61 2.58
C VAL A 160 1.04 12.46 1.69
N GLY A 161 1.18 12.63 0.38
CA GLY A 161 1.21 11.49 -0.54
C GLY A 161 2.49 10.70 -0.34
N PHE A 162 2.46 9.37 -0.47
CA PHE A 162 3.64 8.51 -0.30
C PHE A 162 3.57 7.25 -1.16
N PHE A 163 4.73 6.67 -1.47
CA PHE A 163 4.87 5.33 -2.02
C PHE A 163 5.42 4.39 -0.95
N LEU A 164 4.92 3.16 -0.89
CA LEU A 164 5.38 2.15 0.05
C LEU A 164 6.18 1.05 -0.66
N GLU A 165 7.32 0.72 -0.09
CA GLU A 165 8.11 -0.48 -0.38
C GLU A 165 8.26 -1.27 0.93
N HIS A 166 7.64 -2.44 0.99
CA HIS A 166 7.65 -3.30 2.17
C HIS A 166 8.73 -4.38 2.01
N ASP A 167 9.78 -4.36 2.82
CA ASP A 167 10.84 -5.36 2.78
C ASP A 167 10.65 -6.39 3.91
N ASN A 168 10.58 -7.67 3.56
CA ASN A 168 10.60 -8.79 4.51
C ASN A 168 12.04 -9.25 4.85
N GLY A 169 13.06 -8.49 4.44
CA GLY A 169 14.48 -8.79 4.62
C GLY A 169 15.08 -9.64 3.50
N THR A 170 14.36 -9.83 2.41
CA THR A 170 14.79 -10.68 1.28
C THR A 170 15.30 -9.88 0.09
N GLU A 171 15.01 -8.58 0.04
CA GLU A 171 15.39 -7.75 -1.10
C GLU A 171 16.90 -7.39 -1.03
N THR A 172 17.61 -7.48 -2.15
CA THR A 172 19.02 -7.06 -2.18
C THR A 172 19.12 -5.53 -2.20
N ILE A 173 20.23 -4.98 -1.73
CA ILE A 173 20.44 -3.53 -1.78
C ILE A 173 20.39 -2.97 -3.21
N GLY A 174 20.90 -3.74 -4.19
CA GLY A 174 20.85 -3.36 -5.60
C GLY A 174 19.43 -3.25 -6.14
N THR A 175 18.51 -4.11 -5.71
CA THR A 175 17.10 -4.02 -6.11
C THR A 175 16.44 -2.78 -5.52
N VAL A 176 16.70 -2.47 -4.24
CA VAL A 176 16.19 -1.24 -3.60
C VAL A 176 16.70 0.01 -4.33
N LEU A 177 18.01 0.08 -4.62
CA LEU A 177 18.59 1.21 -5.35
C LEU A 177 18.02 1.34 -6.77
N ARG A 178 17.76 0.22 -7.46
CA ARG A 178 17.09 0.24 -8.77
C ARG A 178 15.69 0.83 -8.65
N LYS A 179 14.87 0.38 -7.71
CA LYS A 179 13.52 0.94 -7.47
C LYS A 179 13.58 2.44 -7.19
N LEU A 180 14.50 2.88 -6.32
CA LEU A 180 14.65 4.32 -6.01
C LEU A 180 15.03 5.16 -7.23
N ARG A 181 15.84 4.63 -8.16
CA ARG A 181 16.10 5.31 -9.44
C ARG A 181 14.84 5.43 -10.29
N GLU A 182 13.97 4.42 -10.31
CA GLU A 182 12.70 4.45 -11.05
C GLU A 182 11.77 5.54 -10.50
N TYR A 183 11.62 5.63 -9.16
CA TYR A 183 10.87 6.73 -8.53
C TYR A 183 11.50 8.10 -8.79
N ASN A 184 12.83 8.18 -8.76
CA ASN A 184 13.54 9.43 -9.04
C ASN A 184 13.33 9.88 -10.49
N SER A 185 13.34 8.95 -11.45
CA SER A 185 12.99 9.24 -12.85
C SER A 185 11.56 9.74 -12.99
N LEU A 186 10.60 9.14 -12.28
CA LEU A 186 9.20 9.61 -12.26
C LEU A 186 9.11 11.08 -11.79
N ALA A 187 9.80 11.43 -10.71
CA ALA A 187 9.81 12.80 -10.19
C ALA A 187 10.49 13.80 -11.14
N ILE A 188 11.60 13.42 -11.79
CA ILE A 188 12.28 14.25 -12.80
C ILE A 188 11.41 14.47 -14.03
N ALA A 189 10.61 13.45 -14.41
CA ALA A 189 9.64 13.50 -15.48
C ALA A 189 8.41 14.41 -15.19
N GLY A 190 8.34 15.05 -14.03
CA GLY A 190 7.23 15.93 -13.64
C GLY A 190 6.12 15.23 -12.87
N GLY A 191 6.32 13.97 -12.47
CA GLY A 191 5.45 13.28 -11.52
C GLY A 191 5.56 13.83 -10.09
N PRO A 192 4.77 13.30 -9.15
CA PRO A 192 4.79 13.74 -7.76
C PRO A 192 6.15 13.44 -7.09
N ARG A 193 6.57 14.32 -6.18
CA ARG A 193 7.78 14.12 -5.36
C ARG A 193 7.38 13.59 -3.98
N TYR A 194 6.68 12.47 -4.01
CA TYR A 194 6.29 11.80 -2.78
C TYR A 194 7.47 11.08 -2.12
N PRO A 195 7.51 11.02 -0.77
CA PRO A 195 8.43 10.18 -0.05
C PRO A 195 8.20 8.71 -0.42
N VAL A 196 9.31 8.01 -0.69
CA VAL A 196 9.31 6.55 -0.75
C VAL A 196 9.61 6.02 0.64
N LEU A 197 8.65 5.31 1.22
CA LEU A 197 8.72 4.69 2.53
C LEU A 197 9.28 3.27 2.40
N LEU A 198 10.51 3.07 2.86
CA LEU A 198 11.15 1.76 2.95
C LEU A 198 10.82 1.14 4.32
N ARG A 199 9.90 0.18 4.35
CA ARG A 199 9.38 -0.42 5.58
C ARG A 199 10.02 -1.79 5.82
N VAL A 200 10.92 -1.90 6.79
CA VAL A 200 11.88 -3.01 6.91
C VAL A 200 11.73 -3.82 8.21
N PRO A 201 12.23 -5.07 8.30
CA PRO A 201 11.87 -5.95 9.41
C PRO A 201 12.57 -5.61 10.73
N GLY A 202 13.60 -4.76 10.72
CA GLY A 202 14.26 -4.35 11.95
C GLY A 202 15.43 -3.38 11.79
N ARG A 203 15.95 -2.93 12.92
CA ARG A 203 16.98 -1.87 13.05
C ARG A 203 18.24 -2.11 12.23
N ARG A 204 18.73 -3.35 12.19
CA ARG A 204 19.96 -3.67 11.43
C ARG A 204 19.79 -3.41 9.94
N ARG A 205 18.63 -3.77 9.38
CA ARG A 205 18.31 -3.55 7.97
C ARG A 205 18.07 -2.06 7.70
N GLU A 206 17.37 -1.38 8.61
CA GLU A 206 17.16 0.07 8.58
C GLU A 206 18.49 0.83 8.54
N GLN A 207 19.41 0.55 9.48
CA GLN A 207 20.72 1.20 9.54
C GLN A 207 21.52 0.97 8.27
N HIS A 208 21.58 -0.26 7.76
CA HIS A 208 22.30 -0.56 6.52
C HIS A 208 21.74 0.24 5.32
N LEU A 209 20.42 0.46 5.25
CA LEU A 209 19.83 1.31 4.21
C LEU A 209 20.19 2.78 4.40
N LEU A 210 20.18 3.27 5.64
CA LEU A 210 20.60 4.64 5.96
C LEU A 210 22.06 4.88 5.56
N ASP A 211 22.95 3.94 5.89
CA ASP A 211 24.39 4.03 5.55
C ASP A 211 24.62 4.03 4.04
N VAL A 212 23.91 3.18 3.30
CA VAL A 212 24.06 3.08 1.83
C VAL A 212 23.47 4.29 1.11
N LEU A 213 22.43 4.91 1.68
CA LEU A 213 21.75 6.06 1.08
C LEU A 213 22.29 7.41 1.58
N ASP A 214 23.29 7.39 2.47
CA ASP A 214 23.94 8.61 2.93
C ASP A 214 24.58 9.38 1.76
N GLY A 215 24.33 10.69 1.72
CA GLY A 215 24.77 11.56 0.62
C GLY A 215 24.09 11.34 -0.73
N ALA A 216 23.13 10.40 -0.86
CA ALA A 216 22.42 10.17 -2.12
C ALA A 216 21.57 11.40 -2.51
N ARG A 217 21.83 11.95 -3.69
CA ARG A 217 21.08 13.10 -4.24
C ARG A 217 19.92 12.62 -5.09
N LEU A 218 18.77 12.43 -4.44
CA LEU A 218 17.50 12.07 -5.09
C LEU A 218 16.57 13.28 -5.10
N ALA A 219 15.80 13.44 -6.19
CA ALA A 219 14.74 14.45 -6.33
C ALA A 219 13.49 14.13 -5.48
N ILE A 220 13.47 12.93 -4.89
CA ILE A 220 12.41 12.43 -4.01
C ILE A 220 12.95 12.28 -2.57
N PRO A 221 12.12 12.50 -1.55
CA PRO A 221 12.45 12.10 -0.19
C PRO A 221 12.45 10.57 -0.08
N VAL A 222 13.34 10.02 0.73
CA VAL A 222 13.33 8.60 1.11
C VAL A 222 13.33 8.53 2.62
N ALA A 223 12.38 7.77 3.17
CA ALA A 223 12.28 7.54 4.60
C ALA A 223 12.30 6.04 4.90
N THR A 224 13.00 5.65 5.94
CA THR A 224 13.00 4.28 6.46
C THR A 224 12.16 4.20 7.72
N GLY A 225 11.55 3.04 7.96
CA GLY A 225 10.86 2.73 9.21
C GLY A 225 10.80 1.22 9.42
N ILE A 226 10.68 0.78 10.67
CA ILE A 226 10.67 -0.65 10.99
C ILE A 226 9.26 -1.19 11.23
N HIS A 227 9.02 -2.46 10.87
CA HIS A 227 7.69 -3.10 10.92
C HIS A 227 6.96 -2.95 12.26
N THR A 228 7.69 -2.94 13.38
CA THR A 228 7.13 -2.93 14.73
C THR A 228 6.71 -1.55 15.25
N GLU A 229 7.04 -0.46 14.56
CA GLU A 229 6.69 0.90 14.97
C GLU A 229 5.42 1.39 14.30
N HIS A 230 4.51 2.04 15.02
CA HIS A 230 3.27 2.50 14.43
C HIS A 230 3.50 3.53 13.30
N ALA A 231 2.99 3.29 12.09
CA ALA A 231 3.25 4.11 10.90
C ALA A 231 2.77 5.57 11.03
N ALA A 232 1.71 5.83 11.80
CA ALA A 232 1.26 7.19 12.09
C ALA A 232 2.13 7.92 13.13
N GLY A 233 2.93 7.20 13.94
CA GLY A 233 3.77 7.79 14.99
C GLY A 233 5.13 8.28 14.47
N PRO A 234 6.05 8.67 15.37
CA PRO A 234 7.42 9.06 15.00
C PRO A 234 8.26 7.83 14.63
N ALA A 235 7.93 7.22 13.49
CA ALA A 235 8.49 5.96 13.02
C ALA A 235 9.43 6.11 11.81
N TRP A 236 9.55 7.32 11.27
CA TRP A 236 10.19 7.55 9.98
C TRP A 236 11.50 8.31 10.12
N THR A 237 12.58 7.78 9.57
CA THR A 237 13.88 8.44 9.49
C THR A 237 14.17 8.79 8.04
N LEU A 238 14.39 10.07 7.75
CA LEU A 238 14.79 10.52 6.41
C LEU A 238 16.26 10.15 6.17
N THR A 239 16.58 9.67 4.97
CA THR A 239 17.95 9.24 4.64
C THR A 239 18.96 10.41 4.64
N HIS A 240 18.50 11.64 4.43
CA HIS A 240 19.35 12.85 4.48
C HIS A 240 19.37 13.52 5.87
N ASP A 241 18.58 13.03 6.83
CA ASP A 241 18.54 13.53 8.21
C ASP A 241 18.30 12.34 9.17
N PRO A 242 19.28 11.43 9.29
CA PRO A 242 19.08 10.17 10.00
C PRO A 242 18.93 10.31 11.52
N GLY A 243 19.22 11.49 12.07
CA GLY A 243 19.20 11.76 13.51
C GLY A 243 17.81 11.98 14.11
N LEU A 244 16.77 12.16 13.28
CA LEU A 244 15.42 12.49 13.74
C LEU A 244 14.40 11.42 13.31
N ARG A 245 13.57 10.98 14.27
CA ARG A 245 12.34 10.23 13.99
C ARG A 245 11.20 11.21 13.79
N ARG A 246 10.51 11.08 12.66
CA ARG A 246 9.44 11.97 12.21
C ARG A 246 8.12 11.23 12.14
N TRP A 247 7.05 11.98 12.35
CA TRP A 247 5.69 11.52 12.06
C TRP A 247 5.49 11.44 10.55
N LEU A 248 4.57 10.60 10.08
CA LEU A 248 4.31 10.46 8.64
C LEU A 248 3.92 11.79 7.98
N HIS A 249 3.12 12.61 8.66
CA HIS A 249 2.66 13.91 8.15
C HIS A 249 3.76 14.98 8.15
N GLU A 250 4.90 14.76 8.82
CA GLU A 250 6.04 15.68 8.82
C GLU A 250 7.02 15.43 7.67
N LEU A 251 6.84 14.33 6.92
CA LEU A 251 7.70 14.05 5.78
C LEU A 251 7.48 15.09 4.67
N PRO A 252 8.54 15.52 3.95
CA PRO A 252 8.37 16.33 2.76
C PRO A 252 7.55 15.56 1.74
N SER A 253 6.61 16.22 1.07
CA SER A 253 5.75 15.63 0.04
C SER A 253 5.29 16.74 -0.88
N ASP A 254 5.22 16.46 -2.17
CA ASP A 254 4.73 17.38 -3.19
C ASP A 254 3.91 16.57 -4.20
N HIS A 255 2.63 16.95 -4.34
CA HIS A 255 1.67 16.33 -5.25
C HIS A 255 2.04 16.54 -6.71
N GLY A 256 3.02 17.40 -7.02
CA GLY A 256 3.46 17.73 -8.37
C GLY A 256 2.49 18.70 -9.07
N PRO A 257 2.82 19.14 -10.29
CA PRO A 257 1.94 19.99 -11.07
C PRO A 257 0.63 19.27 -11.43
N ASP A 258 -0.43 20.05 -11.61
CA ASP A 258 -1.67 19.56 -12.22
C ASP A 258 -1.47 19.35 -13.72
N ASN A 259 -1.01 18.15 -14.06
CA ASN A 259 -0.68 17.77 -15.42
C ASN A 259 -1.13 16.32 -15.67
N PRO A 260 -2.14 16.08 -16.53
CA PRO A 260 -2.66 14.73 -16.77
C PRO A 260 -1.65 13.81 -17.49
N VAL A 261 -0.62 14.35 -18.14
CA VAL A 261 0.40 13.55 -18.85
C VAL A 261 1.40 12.94 -17.88
N THR A 262 1.84 13.72 -16.90
CA THR A 262 2.91 13.34 -15.96
C THR A 262 2.39 13.03 -14.56
N ASN A 263 1.10 13.30 -14.31
CA ASN A 263 0.40 13.09 -13.04
C ASN A 263 -1.12 12.88 -13.24
N PRO A 264 -1.55 11.83 -13.98
CA PRO A 264 -2.95 11.62 -14.42
C PRO A 264 -3.98 11.50 -13.29
N HIS A 265 -3.53 11.29 -12.05
CA HIS A 265 -4.41 11.15 -10.88
C HIS A 265 -3.83 11.90 -9.67
N ARG A 266 -3.36 13.12 -9.93
CA ARG A 266 -2.97 14.07 -8.89
C ARG A 266 -3.99 14.03 -7.76
N PHE A 267 -3.53 13.82 -6.53
CA PHE A 267 -4.38 14.06 -5.38
C PHE A 267 -4.47 15.58 -5.22
N PRO A 268 -5.67 16.17 -5.24
CA PRO A 268 -5.80 17.61 -5.07
C PRO A 268 -5.29 17.97 -3.67
N ASP A 269 -4.45 18.99 -3.56
CA ASP A 269 -4.29 19.67 -2.28
C ASP A 269 -5.70 20.13 -1.90
N ASP A 270 -6.24 19.69 -0.77
CA ASP A 270 -7.50 20.22 -0.28
C ASP A 270 -7.27 21.73 -0.14
N ALA A 271 -7.80 22.51 -1.10
CA ALA A 271 -7.70 23.95 -1.08
C ALA A 271 -8.46 24.39 0.16
N GLY A 272 -7.72 24.81 1.19
CA GLY A 272 -8.31 25.56 2.28
C GLY A 272 -8.90 26.83 1.70
N GLU A 273 -10.22 26.85 1.56
CA GLU A 273 -11.15 27.98 1.40
C GLU A 273 -12.51 27.33 1.03
N GLN A 274 -13.57 27.35 1.84
CA GLN A 274 -14.13 28.38 2.73
C GLN A 274 -14.85 27.76 3.93
#